data_AF-A0A9P1G4Q6-F1
#
_entry.id   AF-A0A9P1G4Q6-F1
#
_cell.length_a   1.000
_cell.length_b   1.000
_cell.length_c   1.000
_cell.angle_alpha   90.00
_cell.angle_beta   90.00
_cell.angle_gamma   90.00
#
_symmetry.space_group_name_H-M   'P 1'
#
loop_
_entity.id
_entity.type
_entity.pdbx_description
1 polymer ?
#
loop_
_entity_poly.entity_id
_entity_poly.type
_entity_poly.pdbx_seq_one_letter_code
_entity_poly.pdbx_strand_id
1 'polypeptide(L)'
;PGQAAKPLLQEPLSQDTPVVVSQAEVAEAVEDMRAQGASVLKQGAEAAHAARQKAEAIRKAGADIAHSSAEFFHHGTEVARANWQHGAEACQRGLHEASEAWRQSAPYLDKGILLTNVIMAMCIGGFVVIGTMLVCTPLKPEHTHHGAVVDRMFWVTQGVYLIAFSIPALVATVQCGVRRNGFENWPAWMRAEIWLGILKFQLGRAVFFIGAGFYIFPVMDNFGLMAKVETWPRVLSYFLGVVSLLSGTFLLIFDVVLSVYVRQAMYGKVEQTESAS
;
A
#
# COMPACT_ATOMS: atom_id res chain seq x y z
N PRO A 1 45.77 27.40 28.46
CA PRO A 1 45.23 28.70 28.92
C PRO A 1 44.72 28.55 30.37
N GLY A 2 45.57 28.53 31.39
CA GLY A 2 46.73 29.39 31.59
C GLY A 2 46.32 30.64 32.36
N GLN A 3 45.74 30.47 33.56
CA GLN A 3 45.53 31.59 34.49
C GLN A 3 46.53 31.47 35.64
N ALA A 4 47.43 32.44 35.63
CA ALA A 4 48.61 32.58 36.45
C ALA A 4 48.27 32.70 37.94
N ALA A 5 48.91 31.84 38.73
CA ALA A 5 49.03 32.01 40.17
C ALA A 5 49.72 33.35 40.46
N LYS A 6 49.00 34.25 41.11
CA LYS A 6 49.52 35.55 41.57
C LYS A 6 50.50 35.30 42.73
N PRO A 7 51.72 35.86 42.69
CA PRO A 7 52.72 35.64 43.73
C PRO A 7 52.35 36.36 45.03
N LEU A 8 52.40 35.62 46.14
CA LEU A 8 52.35 36.17 47.50
C LEU A 8 53.66 36.93 47.76
N LEU A 9 53.62 38.25 47.62
CA LEU A 9 54.66 39.16 48.08
C LEU A 9 54.66 39.15 49.61
N GLN A 10 55.75 38.65 50.17
CA GLN A 10 56.08 38.61 51.58
C GLN A 10 56.79 39.94 51.91
N GLU A 11 56.13 40.82 52.65
CA GLU A 11 56.68 42.09 53.14
C GLU A 11 56.91 42.07 54.66
N PRO A 12 57.86 42.89 55.15
CA PRO A 12 58.66 42.61 56.33
C PRO A 12 57.95 42.88 57.66
N LEU A 13 58.27 42.05 58.65
CA LEU A 13 58.03 42.30 60.07
C LEU A 13 58.61 43.68 60.44
N SER A 14 57.74 44.68 60.55
CA SER A 14 58.07 45.97 61.14
C SER A 14 57.82 45.91 62.64
N GLN A 15 58.82 46.37 63.39
CA GLN A 15 58.93 46.29 64.83
C GLN A 15 57.78 46.99 65.56
N ASP A 16 57.23 46.27 66.55
CA ASP A 16 56.28 46.75 67.54
C ASP A 16 56.78 48.02 68.23
N THR A 17 56.14 49.14 67.90
CA THR A 17 56.22 50.37 68.69
C THR A 17 54.95 50.41 69.56
N PRO A 18 55.04 50.35 70.90
CA PRO A 18 53.87 50.36 71.76
C PRO A 18 53.19 51.74 71.69
N VAL A 19 52.14 51.85 70.89
CA VAL A 19 51.21 52.97 70.95
C VAL A 19 50.46 52.82 72.27
N VAL A 20 50.82 53.63 73.25
CA VAL A 20 50.04 53.82 74.48
C VAL A 20 48.79 54.61 74.07
N VAL A 21 47.79 53.88 73.56
CA VAL A 21 46.48 54.46 73.27
C VAL A 21 45.86 54.81 74.62
N SER A 22 45.50 56.09 74.77
CA SER A 22 44.75 56.58 75.92
C SER A 22 43.47 55.75 76.06
N GLN A 23 43.15 55.29 77.28
CA GLN A 23 41.92 54.53 77.53
C GLN A 23 40.66 55.29 77.07
N ALA A 24 40.72 56.62 76.93
CA ALA A 24 39.64 57.44 76.38
C ALA A 24 39.47 57.30 74.85
N GLU A 25 40.56 57.26 74.09
CA GLU A 25 40.52 57.08 72.62
C GLU A 25 40.12 55.65 72.24
N VAL A 26 40.50 54.66 73.06
CA VAL A 26 40.00 53.28 72.91
C VAL A 26 38.50 53.21 73.17
N ALA A 27 37.99 53.96 74.16
CA ALA A 27 36.56 53.96 74.48
C ALA A 27 35.72 54.59 73.35
N GLU A 28 36.16 55.72 72.79
CA GLU A 28 35.49 56.40 71.68
C GLU A 28 35.55 55.57 70.39
N ALA A 29 36.71 54.99 70.06
CA ALA A 29 36.83 54.08 68.91
C ALA A 29 35.98 52.81 69.08
N VAL A 30 35.80 52.31 70.30
CA VAL A 30 34.90 51.18 70.59
C VAL A 30 33.44 51.58 70.43
N GLU A 31 33.02 52.80 70.81
CA GLU A 31 31.67 53.28 70.54
C GLU A 31 31.41 53.50 69.04
N ASP A 32 32.35 54.09 68.31
CA ASP A 32 32.23 54.28 66.85
C ASP A 32 32.23 52.96 66.09
N MET A 33 33.08 51.99 66.49
CA MET A 33 33.02 50.63 65.94
C MET A 33 31.70 49.93 66.29
N ARG A 34 31.11 50.21 67.46
CA ARG A 34 29.81 49.65 67.85
C ARG A 34 28.68 50.29 67.05
N ALA A 35 28.73 51.60 66.78
CA ALA A 35 27.77 52.31 65.94
C ALA A 35 27.87 51.91 64.47
N GLN A 36 29.09 51.81 63.93
CA GLN A 36 29.35 51.29 62.58
C GLN A 36 28.92 49.83 62.47
N GLY A 37 29.27 48.98 63.44
CA GLY A 37 28.84 47.58 63.51
C GLY A 37 27.32 47.45 63.52
N ALA A 38 26.61 48.28 64.30
CA ALA A 38 25.15 48.32 64.31
C ALA A 38 24.56 48.75 62.96
N SER A 39 25.17 49.75 62.29
CA SER A 39 24.71 50.22 60.98
C SER A 39 24.93 49.19 59.86
N VAL A 40 26.07 48.49 59.88
CA VAL A 40 26.40 47.42 58.92
C VAL A 40 25.50 46.20 59.16
N LEU A 41 25.21 45.86 60.41
CA LEU A 41 24.24 44.81 60.74
C LEU A 41 22.82 45.17 60.26
N LYS A 42 22.41 46.44 60.40
CA LYS A 42 21.12 46.92 59.90
C LYS A 42 21.04 46.88 58.38
N GLN A 43 22.05 47.40 57.68
CA GLN A 43 22.12 47.33 56.21
C GLN A 43 22.20 45.89 55.70
N GLY A 44 22.94 45.02 56.40
CA GLY A 44 23.00 43.59 56.11
C GLY A 44 21.65 42.90 56.30
N ALA A 45 20.89 43.25 57.35
CA ALA A 45 19.55 42.75 57.59
C ALA A 45 18.56 43.23 56.51
N GLU A 46 18.61 44.51 56.13
CA GLU A 46 17.77 45.09 55.07
C GLU A 46 18.09 44.49 53.69
N ALA A 47 19.38 44.32 53.37
CA ALA A 47 19.82 43.67 52.14
C ALA A 47 19.42 42.19 52.10
N ALA A 48 19.52 41.47 53.22
CA ALA A 48 19.06 40.09 53.33
C ALA A 48 17.53 39.98 53.16
N HIS A 49 16.78 40.95 53.69
CA HIS A 49 15.32 41.01 53.54
C HIS A 49 14.92 41.30 52.08
N ALA A 50 15.59 42.25 51.42
CA ALA A 50 15.38 42.56 50.00
C ALA A 50 15.75 41.38 49.09
N ALA A 51 16.85 40.68 49.40
CA ALA A 51 17.26 39.48 48.68
C ALA A 51 16.22 38.34 48.83
N ARG A 52 15.66 38.14 50.04
CA ARG A 52 14.57 37.18 50.27
C ARG A 52 13.32 37.53 49.48
N GLN A 53 12.89 38.79 49.49
CA GLN A 53 11.73 39.24 48.72
C GLN A 53 11.92 39.06 47.20
N LYS A 54 13.13 39.35 46.69
CA LYS A 54 13.46 39.14 45.27
C LYS A 54 13.48 37.65 44.91
N ALA A 55 14.02 36.80 45.79
CA ALA A 55 14.01 35.35 45.61
C ALA A 55 12.58 34.78 45.64
N GLU A 56 11.71 35.27 46.53
CA GLU A 56 10.30 34.91 46.57
C GLU A 56 9.53 35.35 45.32
N ALA A 57 9.79 36.57 44.82
CA ALA A 57 9.19 37.07 43.59
C ALA A 57 9.61 36.24 42.35
N ILE A 58 10.90 35.88 42.24
CA ILE A 58 11.41 35.02 41.16
C ILE A 58 10.80 33.62 41.27
N ARG A 59 10.71 33.05 42.48
CA ARG A 59 10.09 31.75 42.72
C ARG A 59 8.61 31.77 42.31
N LYS A 60 7.87 32.84 42.65
CA LYS A 60 6.46 32.99 42.27
C LYS A 60 6.29 33.11 40.75
N ALA A 61 7.08 33.97 40.10
CA ALA A 61 7.06 34.09 38.63
C ALA A 61 7.42 32.77 37.93
N GLY A 62 8.39 32.01 38.46
CA GLY A 62 8.73 30.68 37.94
C GLY A 62 7.60 29.66 38.12
N ALA A 63 6.88 29.71 39.24
CA ALA A 63 5.70 28.87 39.47
C ALA A 63 4.55 29.22 38.51
N ASP A 64 4.29 30.51 38.26
CA ASP A 64 3.25 30.97 37.34
C ASP A 64 3.57 30.58 35.87
N ILE A 65 4.85 30.63 35.47
CA ILE A 65 5.31 30.17 34.14
C ILE A 65 5.19 28.64 34.02
N ALA A 66 5.56 27.89 35.06
CA ALA A 66 5.42 26.44 35.06
C ALA A 66 3.93 26.02 34.98
N HIS A 67 3.06 26.72 35.69
CA HIS A 67 1.61 26.48 35.68
C HIS A 67 1.00 26.76 34.30
N SER A 68 1.26 27.93 33.72
CA SER A 68 0.76 28.29 32.38
C SER A 68 1.29 27.38 31.29
N SER A 69 2.54 26.92 31.40
CA SER A 69 3.10 25.93 30.48
C SER A 69 2.40 24.57 30.62
N ALA A 70 2.12 24.12 31.85
CA ALA A 70 1.39 22.88 32.09
C ALA A 70 -0.03 22.93 31.51
N GLU A 71 -0.75 24.04 31.67
CA GLU A 71 -2.07 24.25 31.05
C GLU A 71 -2.01 24.23 29.53
N PHE A 72 -1.00 24.86 28.92
CA PHE A 72 -0.80 24.83 27.47
C PHE A 72 -0.54 23.41 26.96
N PHE A 73 0.31 22.63 27.65
CA PHE A 73 0.55 21.24 27.30
C PHE A 73 -0.71 20.38 27.46
N HIS A 74 -1.46 20.55 28.55
CA HIS A 74 -2.73 19.86 28.74
C HIS A 74 -3.71 20.17 27.59
N HIS A 75 -3.91 21.44 27.27
CA HIS A 75 -4.77 21.85 26.17
C HIS A 75 -4.29 21.30 24.81
N GLY A 76 -2.97 21.34 24.56
CA GLY A 76 -2.38 20.76 23.36
C GLY A 76 -2.60 19.25 23.25
N THR A 77 -2.48 18.51 24.35
CA THR A 77 -2.76 17.07 24.37
C THR A 77 -4.24 16.75 24.15
N GLU A 78 -5.16 17.56 24.69
CA GLU A 78 -6.60 17.41 24.47
C GLU A 78 -6.98 17.67 23.01
N VAL A 79 -6.45 18.73 22.40
CA VAL A 79 -6.68 19.05 20.98
C VAL A 79 -6.10 17.97 20.08
N ALA A 80 -4.88 17.50 20.35
CA ALA A 80 -4.26 16.42 19.59
C ALA A 80 -5.08 15.11 19.69
N ARG A 81 -5.57 14.78 20.88
CA ARG A 81 -6.43 13.60 21.10
C ARG A 81 -7.76 13.73 20.37
N ALA A 82 -8.40 14.91 20.42
CA ALA A 82 -9.64 15.17 19.72
C ALA A 82 -9.47 15.07 18.20
N ASN A 83 -8.40 15.66 17.64
CA ASN A 83 -8.08 15.56 16.22
C ASN A 83 -7.78 14.12 15.79
N TRP A 84 -7.06 13.35 16.62
CA TRP A 84 -6.81 11.94 16.37
C TRP A 84 -8.10 11.12 16.35
N GLN A 85 -8.97 11.31 17.35
CA GLN A 85 -10.28 10.64 17.41
C GLN A 85 -11.15 11.00 16.22
N HIS A 86 -11.20 12.28 15.84
CA HIS A 86 -11.97 12.74 14.69
C HIS A 86 -11.45 12.16 13.36
N GLY A 87 -10.12 12.08 13.21
CA GLY A 87 -9.48 11.44 12.05
C GLY A 87 -9.78 9.94 11.98
N ALA A 88 -9.75 9.25 13.13
CA ALA A 88 -10.11 7.83 13.21
C ALA A 88 -11.58 7.58 12.84
N GLU A 89 -12.50 8.41 13.36
CA GLU A 89 -13.93 8.33 13.02
C GLU A 89 -14.22 8.64 11.55
N ALA A 90 -13.54 9.63 10.97
CA ALA A 90 -13.67 9.96 9.54
C ALA A 90 -13.15 8.82 8.66
N CYS A 91 -12.02 8.21 9.03
CA CYS A 91 -11.47 7.04 8.36
C CYS A 91 -12.42 5.82 8.46
N GLN A 92 -12.97 5.56 9.65
CA GLN A 92 -13.92 4.47 9.88
C GLN A 92 -15.22 4.67 9.10
N ARG A 93 -15.75 5.89 9.05
CA ARG A 93 -16.92 6.25 8.22
C ARG A 93 -16.63 6.06 6.73
N GLY A 94 -15.51 6.58 6.23
CA GLY A 94 -15.12 6.40 4.83
C GLY A 94 -14.94 4.93 4.43
N LEU A 95 -14.36 4.11 5.33
CA LEU A 95 -14.26 2.67 5.14
C LEU A 95 -15.64 1.99 5.12
N HIS A 96 -16.55 2.41 6.00
CA HIS A 96 -17.91 1.88 6.04
C HIS A 96 -18.67 2.20 4.75
N GLU A 97 -18.68 3.46 4.33
CA GLU A 97 -19.31 3.93 3.09
C GLU A 97 -18.74 3.21 1.86
N ALA A 98 -17.41 3.08 1.76
CA ALA A 98 -16.77 2.34 0.67
C ALA A 98 -17.15 0.85 0.69
N SER A 99 -17.26 0.23 1.88
CA SER A 99 -17.67 -1.17 2.02
C SER A 99 -19.13 -1.40 1.63
N GLU A 100 -20.01 -0.44 1.92
CA GLU A 100 -21.42 -0.47 1.52
C GLU A 100 -21.58 -0.28 0.02
N ALA A 101 -20.88 0.69 -0.57
CA ALA A 101 -20.85 0.90 -2.02
C ALA A 101 -20.34 -0.36 -2.76
N TRP A 102 -19.31 -1.00 -2.20
CA TRP A 102 -18.82 -2.28 -2.71
C TRP A 102 -19.87 -3.39 -2.59
N ARG A 103 -20.51 -3.56 -1.42
CA ARG A 103 -21.59 -4.55 -1.23
C ARG A 103 -22.74 -4.35 -2.20
N GLN A 104 -23.11 -3.11 -2.50
CA GLN A 104 -24.14 -2.79 -3.48
C GLN A 104 -23.70 -3.10 -4.92
N SER A 105 -22.42 -2.89 -5.25
CA SER A 105 -21.86 -3.10 -6.60
C SER A 105 -21.48 -4.56 -6.89
N ALA A 106 -21.09 -5.32 -5.87
CA ALA A 106 -20.68 -6.72 -5.94
C ALA A 106 -21.64 -7.63 -6.74
N PRO A 107 -22.98 -7.60 -6.56
CA PRO A 107 -23.87 -8.46 -7.33
C PRO A 107 -23.90 -8.12 -8.83
N TYR A 108 -23.68 -6.86 -9.22
CA TYR A 108 -23.61 -6.46 -10.63
C TYR A 108 -22.32 -6.94 -11.27
N LEU A 109 -21.20 -6.81 -10.56
CA LEU A 109 -19.91 -7.32 -11.01
C LEU A 109 -19.95 -8.85 -11.17
N ASP A 110 -20.56 -9.54 -10.21
CA ASP A 110 -20.71 -10.99 -10.21
C ASP A 110 -21.56 -11.49 -11.40
N LYS A 111 -22.68 -10.80 -11.69
CA LYS A 111 -23.50 -11.06 -12.88
C LYS A 111 -22.74 -10.77 -14.18
N GLY A 112 -21.95 -9.69 -14.21
CA GLY A 112 -21.09 -9.35 -15.35
C GLY A 112 -20.06 -10.43 -15.63
N ILE A 113 -19.36 -10.91 -14.60
CA ILE A 113 -18.40 -12.01 -14.72
C ILE A 113 -19.09 -13.30 -15.19
N LEU A 114 -20.28 -13.63 -14.67
CA LEU A 114 -21.03 -14.80 -15.12
C LEU A 114 -21.40 -14.71 -16.60
N LEU A 115 -21.96 -13.57 -17.03
CA LEU A 115 -22.32 -13.32 -18.42
C LEU A 115 -21.11 -13.44 -19.35
N THR A 116 -19.98 -12.83 -18.95
CA THR A 116 -18.72 -12.92 -19.69
C THR A 116 -18.24 -14.37 -19.82
N ASN A 117 -18.32 -15.18 -18.77
CA ASN A 117 -17.97 -16.61 -18.83
C ASN A 117 -18.89 -17.41 -19.77
N VAL A 118 -20.18 -17.07 -19.85
CA VAL A 118 -21.11 -17.69 -20.81
C VAL A 118 -20.76 -17.31 -22.25
N ILE A 119 -20.50 -16.03 -22.52
CA ILE A 119 -20.06 -15.55 -23.83
C ILE A 119 -18.76 -16.25 -24.25
N MET A 120 -17.81 -16.33 -23.34
CA MET A 120 -16.55 -17.05 -23.51
C MET A 120 -16.75 -18.52 -23.86
N ALA A 121 -17.63 -19.24 -23.17
CA ALA A 121 -17.94 -20.62 -23.48
C ALA A 121 -18.50 -20.77 -24.91
N MET A 122 -19.38 -19.84 -25.33
CA MET A 122 -19.88 -19.80 -26.71
C MET A 122 -18.75 -19.52 -27.72
N CYS A 123 -17.83 -18.60 -27.42
CA CYS A 123 -16.68 -18.31 -28.26
C CYS A 123 -15.78 -19.53 -28.45
N ILE A 124 -15.48 -20.27 -27.38
CA ILE A 124 -14.68 -21.51 -27.46
C ILE A 124 -15.40 -22.57 -28.30
N GLY A 125 -16.72 -22.71 -28.15
CA GLY A 125 -17.51 -23.57 -29.02
C GLY A 125 -17.34 -23.20 -30.50
N GLY A 126 -17.36 -21.90 -30.81
CA GLY A 126 -17.03 -21.38 -32.15
C GLY A 126 -15.61 -21.72 -32.61
N PHE A 127 -14.63 -21.66 -31.72
CA PHE A 127 -13.23 -22.03 -32.05
C PHE A 127 -13.07 -23.52 -32.38
N VAL A 128 -13.79 -24.40 -31.67
CA VAL A 128 -13.83 -25.84 -32.00
C VAL A 128 -14.45 -26.06 -33.39
N VAL A 129 -15.53 -25.34 -33.71
CA VAL A 129 -16.16 -25.40 -35.04
C VAL A 129 -15.17 -24.94 -36.12
N ILE A 130 -14.49 -23.80 -35.92
CA ILE A 130 -13.46 -23.31 -36.84
C ILE A 130 -12.33 -24.33 -37.01
N GLY A 131 -11.81 -24.89 -35.91
CA GLY A 131 -10.76 -25.92 -35.96
C GLY A 131 -11.20 -27.15 -36.75
N THR A 132 -12.46 -27.56 -36.59
CA THR A 132 -13.03 -28.67 -37.37
C THR A 132 -13.15 -28.31 -38.84
N MET A 133 -13.55 -27.08 -39.18
CA MET A 133 -13.57 -26.59 -40.56
C MET A 133 -12.18 -26.60 -41.19
N LEU A 134 -11.13 -26.21 -40.47
CA LEU A 134 -9.74 -26.27 -40.97
C LEU A 134 -9.33 -27.71 -41.30
N VAL A 135 -9.71 -28.68 -40.46
CA VAL A 135 -9.42 -30.11 -40.66
C VAL A 135 -10.23 -30.67 -41.83
N CYS A 136 -11.51 -30.34 -41.96
CA CYS A 136 -12.40 -30.98 -42.94
C CYS A 136 -12.39 -30.31 -44.32
N THR A 137 -12.07 -29.03 -44.42
CA THR A 137 -12.22 -28.28 -45.68
C THR A 137 -11.05 -28.54 -46.64
N PRO A 138 -11.29 -28.96 -47.88
CA PRO A 138 -10.22 -29.21 -48.86
C PRO A 138 -9.56 -27.91 -49.36
N LEU A 139 -8.27 -27.99 -49.67
CA LEU A 139 -7.48 -26.87 -50.21
C LEU A 139 -7.63 -26.74 -51.73
N LYS A 140 -7.43 -25.52 -52.26
CA LYS A 140 -7.34 -25.30 -53.71
C LYS A 140 -5.98 -25.77 -54.23
N PRO A 141 -5.91 -26.68 -55.21
CA PRO A 141 -4.63 -27.13 -55.78
C PRO A 141 -3.82 -25.98 -56.39
N GLU A 142 -4.50 -24.96 -56.93
CA GLU A 142 -3.90 -23.83 -57.64
C GLU A 142 -3.11 -22.88 -56.74
N HIS A 143 -3.29 -22.94 -55.41
CA HIS A 143 -2.70 -21.97 -54.47
C HIS A 143 -1.72 -22.64 -53.49
N THR A 144 -1.35 -23.90 -53.72
CA THR A 144 -0.41 -24.62 -52.86
C THR A 144 1.02 -24.30 -53.26
N HIS A 145 1.77 -23.65 -52.36
CA HIS A 145 3.15 -23.20 -52.63
C HIS A 145 4.19 -24.29 -52.35
N HIS A 146 3.94 -25.15 -51.36
CA HIS A 146 4.90 -26.16 -50.89
C HIS A 146 4.49 -27.59 -51.25
N GLY A 147 3.46 -27.73 -52.09
CA GLY A 147 2.82 -28.98 -52.44
C GLY A 147 1.58 -29.26 -51.61
N ALA A 148 0.55 -29.80 -52.27
CA ALA A 148 -0.79 -29.96 -51.69
C ALA A 148 -0.83 -30.78 -50.38
N VAL A 149 0.07 -31.76 -50.23
CA VAL A 149 0.11 -32.62 -49.03
C VAL A 149 0.68 -31.86 -47.82
N VAL A 150 1.76 -31.10 -48.01
CA VAL A 150 2.43 -30.37 -46.92
C VAL A 150 1.54 -29.26 -46.39
N ASP A 151 0.98 -28.44 -47.29
CA ASP A 151 0.04 -27.38 -46.92
C ASP A 151 -1.20 -27.97 -46.22
N ARG A 152 -1.70 -29.12 -46.67
CA ARG A 152 -2.80 -29.83 -46.02
C ARG A 152 -2.45 -30.30 -44.62
N MET A 153 -1.28 -30.91 -44.43
CA MET A 153 -0.82 -31.35 -43.10
C MET A 153 -0.66 -30.16 -42.15
N PHE A 154 -0.15 -29.02 -42.64
CA PHE A 154 -0.04 -27.79 -41.85
C PHE A 154 -1.42 -27.34 -41.33
N TRP A 155 -2.41 -27.18 -42.21
CA TRP A 155 -3.74 -26.72 -41.82
C TRP A 155 -4.50 -27.70 -40.93
N VAL A 156 -4.38 -29.00 -41.21
CA VAL A 156 -4.92 -30.05 -40.32
C VAL A 156 -4.29 -29.94 -38.94
N THR A 157 -2.98 -29.72 -38.87
CA THR A 157 -2.26 -29.55 -37.60
C THR A 157 -2.73 -28.31 -36.85
N GLN A 158 -2.90 -27.16 -37.53
CA GLN A 158 -3.46 -25.95 -36.92
C GLN A 158 -4.88 -26.18 -36.37
N GLY A 159 -5.74 -26.86 -37.15
CA GLY A 159 -7.10 -27.20 -36.73
C GLY A 159 -7.13 -28.14 -35.53
N VAL A 160 -6.29 -29.19 -35.53
CA VAL A 160 -6.15 -30.12 -34.41
C VAL A 160 -5.66 -29.42 -33.15
N TYR A 161 -4.66 -28.54 -33.25
CA TYR A 161 -4.20 -27.73 -32.12
C TYR A 161 -5.33 -26.86 -31.56
N LEU A 162 -6.06 -26.16 -32.44
CA LEU A 162 -7.16 -25.30 -32.02
C LEU A 162 -8.24 -26.10 -31.27
N ILE A 163 -8.60 -27.29 -31.74
CA ILE A 163 -9.55 -28.19 -31.06
C ILE A 163 -8.97 -28.67 -29.72
N ALA A 164 -7.74 -29.15 -29.72
CA ALA A 164 -7.08 -29.73 -28.55
C ALA A 164 -6.93 -28.73 -27.41
N PHE A 165 -6.70 -27.44 -27.70
CA PHE A 165 -6.67 -26.39 -26.68
C PHE A 165 -8.07 -25.88 -26.31
N SER A 166 -9.00 -25.84 -27.26
CA SER A 166 -10.35 -25.32 -27.03
C SER A 166 -11.19 -26.26 -26.17
N ILE A 167 -11.08 -27.58 -26.33
CA ILE A 167 -11.91 -28.52 -25.54
C ILE A 167 -11.62 -28.40 -24.02
N PRO A 168 -10.37 -28.50 -23.52
CA PRO A 168 -10.07 -28.31 -22.10
C PRO A 168 -10.47 -26.91 -21.60
N ALA A 169 -10.25 -25.87 -22.41
CA ALA A 169 -10.67 -24.51 -22.09
C ALA A 169 -12.20 -24.39 -21.96
N LEU A 170 -12.96 -25.07 -22.81
CA LEU A 170 -14.41 -25.09 -22.74
C LEU A 170 -14.87 -25.75 -21.44
N VAL A 171 -14.32 -26.93 -21.12
CA VAL A 171 -14.68 -27.65 -19.89
C VAL A 171 -14.31 -26.81 -18.66
N ALA A 172 -13.12 -26.21 -18.62
CA ALA A 172 -12.68 -25.34 -17.51
C ALA A 172 -13.57 -24.09 -17.38
N THR A 173 -13.93 -23.45 -18.50
CA THR A 173 -14.77 -22.25 -18.51
C THR A 173 -16.20 -22.56 -18.07
N VAL A 174 -16.79 -23.67 -18.55
CA VAL A 174 -18.13 -24.08 -18.14
C VAL A 174 -18.17 -24.50 -16.68
N GLN A 175 -17.22 -25.32 -16.23
CA GLN A 175 -17.25 -25.83 -14.85
C GLN A 175 -16.91 -24.73 -13.83
N CYS A 176 -15.85 -23.97 -14.06
CA CYS A 176 -15.37 -23.01 -13.07
C CYS A 176 -15.87 -21.60 -13.30
N GLY A 177 -16.20 -21.23 -14.53
CA GLY A 177 -16.76 -19.92 -14.85
C GLY A 177 -18.28 -19.91 -14.72
N VAL A 178 -18.96 -20.76 -15.49
CA VAL A 178 -20.42 -20.75 -15.57
C VAL A 178 -21.07 -21.44 -14.37
N ARG A 179 -20.67 -22.68 -14.07
CA ARG A 179 -21.25 -23.43 -12.94
C ARG A 179 -20.68 -23.01 -11.59
N ARG A 180 -19.54 -22.31 -11.58
CA ARG A 180 -18.77 -21.95 -10.37
C ARG A 180 -18.47 -23.14 -9.45
N ASN A 181 -18.44 -24.33 -10.04
CA ASN A 181 -18.08 -25.54 -9.33
C ASN A 181 -16.55 -25.61 -9.28
N GLY A 182 -16.00 -25.83 -8.09
CA GLY A 182 -14.59 -26.14 -7.94
C GLY A 182 -14.21 -27.44 -8.64
N PHE A 183 -12.91 -27.74 -8.70
CA PHE A 183 -12.38 -28.96 -9.31
C PHE A 183 -12.40 -30.17 -8.36
N GLU A 184 -13.05 -30.07 -7.21
CA GLU A 184 -12.99 -31.09 -6.15
C GLU A 184 -13.49 -32.47 -6.62
N ASN A 185 -14.48 -32.49 -7.49
CA ASN A 185 -15.11 -33.72 -8.00
C ASN A 185 -14.53 -34.21 -9.34
N TRP A 186 -13.37 -33.69 -9.79
CA TRP A 186 -12.83 -34.06 -11.09
C TRP A 186 -12.01 -35.37 -11.06
N PRO A 187 -12.05 -36.16 -12.17
CA PRO A 187 -11.20 -37.32 -12.33
C PRO A 187 -9.71 -36.98 -12.15
N ALA A 188 -8.95 -37.87 -11.52
CA ALA A 188 -7.54 -37.62 -11.21
C ALA A 188 -6.69 -37.34 -12.46
N TRP A 189 -7.01 -37.98 -13.59
CA TRP A 189 -6.29 -37.78 -14.84
C TRP A 189 -6.46 -36.37 -15.41
N MET A 190 -7.64 -35.76 -15.28
CA MET A 190 -7.86 -34.36 -15.69
C MET A 190 -7.18 -33.37 -14.74
N ARG A 191 -7.07 -33.71 -13.45
CA ARG A 191 -6.35 -32.87 -12.47
C ARG A 191 -4.84 -32.80 -12.74
N ALA A 192 -4.27 -33.82 -13.37
CA ALA A 192 -2.84 -33.88 -13.71
C ALA A 192 -2.48 -33.06 -14.96
N GLU A 193 -3.46 -32.58 -15.72
CA GLU A 193 -3.20 -31.84 -16.95
C GLU A 193 -2.79 -30.39 -16.65
N ILE A 194 -1.53 -30.06 -16.95
CA ILE A 194 -0.93 -28.74 -16.68
C ILE A 194 -1.78 -27.59 -17.27
N TRP A 195 -2.37 -27.81 -18.45
CA TRP A 195 -3.23 -26.83 -19.11
C TRP A 195 -4.52 -26.55 -18.33
N LEU A 196 -5.15 -27.58 -17.77
CA LEU A 196 -6.29 -27.41 -16.86
C LEU A 196 -5.87 -26.71 -15.56
N GLY A 197 -4.63 -26.94 -15.10
CA GLY A 197 -4.04 -26.22 -13.97
C GLY A 197 -3.90 -24.71 -14.22
N ILE A 198 -3.46 -24.29 -15.40
CA ILE A 198 -3.35 -22.87 -15.77
C ILE A 198 -4.75 -22.27 -15.96
N LEU A 199 -5.63 -22.97 -16.69
CA LEU A 199 -7.00 -22.53 -16.99
C LEU A 199 -7.92 -22.57 -15.76
N LYS A 200 -7.53 -23.23 -14.68
CA LYS A 200 -8.19 -23.14 -13.37
C LYS A 200 -8.11 -21.72 -12.81
N PHE A 201 -7.02 -21.01 -13.07
CA PHE A 201 -6.85 -19.64 -12.61
C PHE A 201 -7.57 -18.68 -13.56
N GLN A 202 -8.23 -17.69 -12.98
CA GLN A 202 -8.92 -16.63 -13.73
C GLN A 202 -7.99 -15.93 -14.73
N LEU A 203 -6.75 -15.68 -14.31
CA LEU A 203 -5.69 -15.12 -15.16
C LEU A 203 -5.39 -16.02 -16.37
N GLY A 204 -5.26 -17.33 -16.16
CA GLY A 204 -4.98 -18.26 -17.24
C GLY A 204 -6.08 -18.28 -18.30
N ARG A 205 -7.35 -18.22 -17.87
CA ARG A 205 -8.49 -18.07 -18.80
C ARG A 205 -8.43 -16.75 -19.56
N ALA A 206 -8.26 -15.64 -18.86
CA ALA A 206 -8.19 -14.31 -19.50
C ALA A 206 -7.08 -14.25 -20.56
N VAL A 207 -5.88 -14.73 -20.23
CA VAL A 207 -4.74 -14.79 -21.15
C VAL A 207 -5.03 -15.72 -22.32
N PHE A 208 -5.63 -16.89 -22.08
CA PHE A 208 -6.04 -17.81 -23.15
C PHE A 208 -6.98 -17.12 -24.14
N PHE A 209 -8.02 -16.42 -23.69
CA PHE A 209 -8.96 -15.74 -24.57
C PHE A 209 -8.33 -14.61 -25.38
N ILE A 210 -7.41 -13.86 -24.77
CA ILE A 210 -6.67 -12.82 -25.47
C ILE A 210 -5.79 -13.47 -26.56
N GLY A 211 -5.03 -14.49 -26.21
CA GLY A 211 -4.16 -15.22 -27.13
C GLY A 211 -4.93 -15.89 -28.27
N ALA A 212 -6.02 -16.60 -27.95
CA ALA A 212 -6.88 -17.26 -28.94
C ALA A 212 -7.54 -16.26 -29.88
N GLY A 213 -7.98 -15.10 -29.36
CA GLY A 213 -8.54 -14.02 -30.17
C GLY A 213 -7.53 -13.46 -31.18
N PHE A 214 -6.28 -13.22 -30.75
CA PHE A 214 -5.20 -12.81 -31.64
C PHE A 214 -4.77 -13.91 -32.62
N TYR A 215 -4.84 -15.18 -32.23
CA TYR A 215 -4.43 -16.30 -33.06
C TYR A 215 -5.42 -16.59 -34.20
N ILE A 216 -6.73 -16.56 -33.92
CA ILE A 216 -7.75 -16.93 -34.91
C ILE A 216 -7.84 -15.96 -36.09
N PHE A 217 -7.61 -14.66 -35.84
CA PHE A 217 -7.67 -13.62 -36.86
C PHE A 217 -6.73 -13.90 -38.06
N PRO A 218 -5.41 -14.03 -37.89
CA PRO A 218 -4.50 -14.29 -39.00
C PRO A 218 -4.67 -15.71 -39.56
N VAL A 219 -5.03 -16.69 -38.72
CA VAL A 219 -5.22 -18.08 -39.17
C VAL A 219 -6.34 -18.16 -40.20
N MET A 220 -7.49 -17.55 -39.93
CA MET A 220 -8.64 -17.64 -40.82
C MET A 220 -8.52 -16.75 -42.06
N ASP A 221 -7.84 -15.62 -41.97
CA ASP A 221 -7.57 -14.80 -43.16
C ASP A 221 -6.63 -15.52 -44.13
N ASN A 222 -5.52 -16.08 -43.63
CA ASN A 222 -4.61 -16.89 -44.43
C ASN A 222 -5.29 -18.16 -44.99
N PHE A 223 -6.12 -18.83 -44.19
CA PHE A 223 -6.85 -20.00 -44.65
C PHE A 223 -7.84 -19.66 -45.77
N GLY A 224 -8.52 -18.52 -45.66
CA GLY A 224 -9.48 -18.04 -46.66
C GLY A 224 -8.84 -17.71 -48.01
N LEU A 225 -7.53 -17.43 -48.06
CA LEU A 225 -6.78 -17.28 -49.31
C LEU A 225 -6.48 -18.64 -49.96
N MET A 226 -6.21 -19.67 -49.15
CA MET A 226 -5.75 -20.99 -49.60
C MET A 226 -6.88 -21.98 -49.90
N ALA A 227 -8.05 -21.82 -49.30
CA ALA A 227 -9.18 -22.76 -49.40
C ALA A 227 -10.38 -22.18 -50.17
N LYS A 228 -11.27 -23.06 -50.63
CA LYS A 228 -12.61 -22.68 -51.16
C LYS A 228 -13.57 -22.51 -49.98
N VAL A 229 -13.38 -21.44 -49.22
CA VAL A 229 -14.26 -21.12 -48.09
C VAL A 229 -15.21 -20.01 -48.52
N GLU A 230 -16.48 -20.14 -48.15
CA GLU A 230 -17.45 -19.04 -48.26
C GLU A 230 -16.98 -17.82 -47.42
N THR A 231 -17.59 -16.66 -47.61
CA THR A 231 -17.18 -15.44 -46.89
C THR A 231 -17.57 -15.49 -45.40
N TRP A 232 -18.63 -16.22 -45.05
CA TRP A 232 -19.20 -16.19 -43.71
C TRP A 232 -18.27 -16.74 -42.60
N PRO A 233 -17.46 -17.81 -42.77
CA PRO A 233 -16.58 -18.30 -41.71
C PRO A 233 -15.48 -17.29 -41.40
N ARG A 234 -15.06 -16.50 -42.39
CA ARG A 234 -14.10 -15.41 -42.20
C ARG A 234 -14.72 -14.33 -41.30
N VAL A 235 -15.93 -13.86 -41.64
CA VAL A 235 -16.67 -12.88 -40.82
C VAL A 235 -16.92 -13.40 -39.41
N LEU A 236 -17.34 -14.66 -39.28
CA LEU A 236 -17.55 -15.31 -37.98
C LEU A 236 -16.26 -15.36 -37.16
N SER A 237 -15.13 -15.71 -37.77
CA SER A 237 -13.84 -15.76 -37.09
C SER A 237 -13.38 -14.39 -36.59
N TYR A 238 -13.63 -13.32 -37.37
CA TYR A 238 -13.36 -11.95 -36.94
C TYR A 238 -14.22 -11.56 -35.74
N PHE A 239 -15.53 -11.83 -35.82
CA PHE A 239 -16.44 -11.55 -34.73
C PHE A 239 -16.05 -12.30 -33.45
N LEU A 240 -15.79 -13.61 -33.55
CA LEU A 240 -15.38 -14.44 -32.42
C LEU A 240 -14.03 -13.98 -31.83
N GLY A 241 -13.07 -13.60 -32.69
CA GLY A 241 -11.77 -13.08 -32.25
C GLY A 241 -11.90 -11.78 -31.45
N VAL A 242 -12.68 -10.81 -31.95
CA VAL A 242 -12.92 -9.53 -31.26
C VAL A 242 -13.67 -9.74 -29.95
N VAL A 243 -14.75 -10.53 -29.94
CA VAL A 243 -15.51 -10.82 -28.72
C VAL A 243 -14.64 -11.53 -27.70
N SER A 244 -13.78 -12.46 -28.13
CA SER A 244 -12.80 -13.15 -27.28
C SER A 244 -11.81 -12.18 -26.64
N LEU A 245 -11.24 -11.25 -27.42
CA LEU A 245 -10.33 -10.22 -26.91
C LEU A 245 -11.00 -9.34 -25.85
N LEU A 246 -12.17 -8.78 -26.17
CA LEU A 246 -12.91 -7.92 -25.25
C LEU A 246 -13.28 -8.66 -23.96
N SER A 247 -13.76 -9.89 -24.07
CA SER A 247 -14.11 -10.73 -22.92
C SER A 247 -12.87 -11.05 -22.07
N GLY A 248 -11.76 -11.42 -22.71
CA GLY A 248 -10.50 -11.71 -22.03
C GLY A 248 -9.95 -10.51 -21.26
N THR A 249 -9.95 -9.32 -21.88
CA THR A 249 -9.58 -8.06 -21.21
C THR A 249 -10.52 -7.73 -20.07
N PHE A 250 -11.84 -7.93 -20.23
CA PHE A 250 -12.80 -7.73 -19.16
C PHE A 250 -12.51 -8.62 -17.95
N LEU A 251 -12.30 -9.93 -18.14
CA LEU A 251 -11.93 -10.81 -17.02
C LEU A 251 -10.59 -10.42 -16.39
N LEU A 252 -9.61 -10.00 -17.20
CA LEU A 252 -8.32 -9.56 -16.65
C LEU A 252 -8.50 -8.37 -15.68
N ILE A 253 -9.29 -7.37 -16.06
CA ILE A 253 -9.50 -6.17 -15.25
C ILE A 253 -10.38 -6.48 -14.04
N PHE A 254 -11.56 -7.08 -14.25
CA PHE A 254 -12.56 -7.20 -13.19
C PHE A 254 -12.40 -8.41 -12.31
N ASP A 255 -11.76 -9.48 -12.80
CA ASP A 255 -11.56 -10.71 -12.04
C ASP A 255 -10.17 -10.73 -11.41
N VAL A 256 -9.11 -10.43 -12.18
CA VAL A 256 -7.72 -10.50 -11.66
C VAL A 256 -7.30 -9.23 -10.92
N VAL A 257 -7.38 -8.07 -11.55
CA VAL A 257 -6.86 -6.83 -10.94
C VAL A 257 -7.67 -6.49 -9.69
N LEU A 258 -9.00 -6.57 -9.77
CA LEU A 258 -9.88 -6.29 -8.65
C LEU A 258 -9.69 -7.29 -7.50
N SER A 259 -9.51 -8.59 -7.78
CA SER A 259 -9.27 -9.57 -6.71
C SER A 259 -7.93 -9.32 -6.01
N VAL A 260 -6.88 -8.91 -6.74
CA VAL A 260 -5.58 -8.55 -6.14
C VAL A 260 -5.72 -7.32 -5.24
N TYR A 261 -6.38 -6.26 -5.70
CA TYR A 261 -6.58 -5.06 -4.89
C TYR A 261 -7.40 -5.32 -3.63
N VAL A 262 -8.51 -6.06 -3.75
CA VAL A 262 -9.36 -6.43 -2.60
C VAL A 262 -8.57 -7.30 -1.62
N ARG A 263 -7.77 -8.25 -2.13
CA ARG A 263 -6.95 -9.12 -1.29
C ARG A 263 -5.90 -8.31 -0.52
N GLN A 264 -5.17 -7.42 -1.19
CA GLN A 264 -4.17 -6.56 -0.53
C GLN A 264 -4.81 -5.65 0.53
N ALA A 265 -5.98 -5.08 0.25
CA ALA A 265 -6.71 -4.26 1.21
C ALA A 265 -7.12 -5.02 2.49
N MET A 266 -7.40 -6.33 2.38
CA MET A 266 -7.75 -7.17 3.53
C MET A 266 -6.53 -7.62 4.33
N TYR A 267 -5.47 -8.09 3.67
CA TYR A 267 -4.28 -8.59 4.39
C TYR A 267 -3.43 -7.48 5.01
N GLY A 268 -3.35 -6.31 4.37
CA GLY A 268 -2.61 -5.16 4.94
C GLY A 268 -3.17 -4.68 6.29
N LYS A 269 -4.46 -4.94 6.57
CA LYS A 269 -5.07 -4.63 7.88
C LYS A 269 -4.67 -5.62 8.98
N VAL A 270 -4.41 -6.88 8.63
CA VAL A 270 -4.08 -7.92 9.62
C VAL A 270 -2.69 -7.68 10.20
N GLU A 271 -1.70 -7.38 9.36
CA GLU A 271 -0.33 -7.09 9.81
C GLU A 271 -0.23 -5.82 10.68
N GLN A 272 -1.06 -4.81 10.41
CA GLN A 272 -1.13 -3.61 11.25
C GLN A 272 -1.75 -3.88 12.64
N THR A 273 -2.61 -4.89 12.75
CA THR A 273 -3.26 -5.22 14.03
C THR A 273 -2.32 -6.06 14.91
N GLU A 274 -1.56 -6.99 14.32
CA GLU A 274 -0.55 -7.79 15.03
C GLU A 274 0.67 -6.98 15.48
N SER A 275 1.04 -5.92 14.75
CA SER A 275 2.15 -5.05 15.14
C SER A 275 1.79 -4.02 16.22
N ALA A 276 0.50 -3.84 16.51
CA ALA A 276 0.01 -2.93 17.54
C ALA A 276 -0.31 -3.63 18.88
N SER A 277 -0.25 -4.97 18.93
CA SER A 277 -0.44 -5.82 20.13
C SER A 277 0.88 -6.27 20.72
#